data_AF-A0A699YXE7-F1
#
_entry.id   AF-A0A699YXE7-F1
#
_cell.length_a   1.000
_cell.length_b   1.000
_cell.length_c   1.000
_cell.angle_alpha   90.00
_cell.angle_beta   90.00
_cell.angle_gamma   90.00
#
_symmetry.space_group_name_H-M   'P 1'
#
loop_
_entity.id
_entity.type
_entity.pdbx_description
1 polymer ?
#
loop_
_entity_poly.entity_id
_entity_poly.type
_entity_poly.pdbx_seq_one_letter_code
_entity_poly.pdbx_strand_id
1 'polypeptide(L)'
;MKELLPSRVLELAVLLGAVLVRILTGLSSYSVFFPASWAVARVLHGPHPCAARVWTLASLLLSPALLIIDHGHFQYNCLSLGAAAGAAAAILGGAPVLGSLLYCLALNHKQMALYYAPAFFGHLLGRCLQARRGLAKVGAVARLGLVVVLSFALIWSPWLTSVKDASQVIARIFPLRRGLFEDYVANWWCASSVIFKWKQLIPAGLQVRLCAALTLAAATPSMLHQIMRPSPLGLLLAMANSAFAFFMFAFQVRPY
;
A
#
# COMPACT_ATOMS: atom_id res chain seq x y z
N MET A 1 31.57 -15.76 -31.71
CA MET A 1 31.10 -17.10 -31.27
C MET A 1 30.18 -16.90 -30.07
N LYS A 2 28.86 -16.90 -30.27
CA LYS A 2 27.90 -17.11 -29.16
C LYS A 2 27.72 -18.63 -29.09
N GLU A 3 28.35 -19.28 -28.13
CA GLU A 3 27.92 -20.63 -27.77
C GLU A 3 26.48 -20.52 -27.28
N LEU A 4 25.52 -20.95 -28.10
CA LEU A 4 24.19 -21.23 -27.60
C LEU A 4 24.33 -22.43 -26.65
N LEU A 5 24.05 -22.20 -25.37
CA LEU A 5 23.92 -23.28 -24.38
C LEU A 5 23.06 -24.41 -24.97
N PRO A 6 23.42 -25.68 -24.75
CA PRO A 6 22.62 -26.81 -25.22
C PRO A 6 21.16 -26.65 -24.78
N SER A 7 20.20 -27.01 -25.63
CA SER A 7 18.76 -26.80 -25.38
C SER A 7 18.30 -27.31 -24.00
N ARG A 8 18.83 -28.46 -23.57
CA ARG A 8 18.57 -29.04 -22.24
C ARG A 8 19.11 -28.19 -21.08
N VAL A 9 20.24 -27.50 -21.27
CA VAL A 9 20.79 -26.59 -20.26
C VAL A 9 19.96 -25.32 -20.17
N LEU A 10 19.44 -24.83 -21.30
CA LEU A 10 18.51 -23.70 -21.32
C LEU A 10 17.18 -24.05 -20.63
N GLU A 11 16.61 -25.23 -20.92
CA GLU A 11 15.41 -25.74 -20.25
C GLU A 11 15.62 -25.90 -18.73
N LEU A 12 16.74 -26.49 -18.33
CA LEU A 12 17.08 -26.65 -16.91
C LEU A 12 17.27 -25.29 -16.21
N ALA A 13 17.92 -24.32 -16.87
CA ALA A 13 18.11 -22.98 -16.33
C ALA A 13 16.76 -22.24 -16.16
N VAL A 14 15.84 -22.40 -17.12
CA VAL A 14 14.48 -21.84 -17.04
C VAL A 14 13.69 -22.49 -15.89
N LEU A 15 13.77 -23.82 -15.75
CA LEU A 15 13.11 -24.56 -14.67
C LEU A 15 13.65 -24.16 -13.30
N LEU A 16 14.98 -24.11 -13.14
CA LEU A 16 15.62 -23.67 -11.91
C LEU A 16 15.25 -22.21 -11.58
N GLY A 17 15.22 -21.32 -12.57
CA GLY A 17 14.76 -19.94 -12.40
C GLY A 17 13.31 -19.87 -11.93
N ALA A 18 12.40 -20.65 -12.53
CA ALA A 18 11.00 -20.69 -12.13
C ALA A 18 10.81 -21.24 -10.70
N VAL A 19 11.56 -22.28 -10.31
CA VAL A 19 11.55 -22.83 -8.95
C VAL A 19 12.09 -21.80 -7.96
N LEU A 20 13.19 -21.13 -8.28
CA LEU A 20 13.78 -20.10 -7.42
C LEU A 20 12.79 -18.95 -7.17
N VAL A 21 12.13 -18.44 -8.23
CA VAL A 21 11.14 -17.37 -8.10
C VAL A 21 9.95 -17.81 -7.24
N ARG A 22 9.47 -19.06 -7.37
CA ARG A 22 8.43 -19.63 -6.50
C ARG A 22 8.84 -19.68 -5.03
N ILE A 23 10.07 -20.11 -4.76
CA ILE A 23 10.61 -20.17 -3.40
C ILE A 23 10.69 -18.75 -2.82
N LEU A 24 11.21 -17.79 -3.59
CA LEU A 24 11.36 -16.40 -3.14
C LEU A 24 10.01 -15.74 -2.85
N THR A 25 8.99 -15.92 -3.71
CA THR A 25 7.64 -15.37 -3.43
C THR A 25 7.03 -16.04 -2.21
N GLY A 26 7.18 -17.36 -2.05
CA GLY A 26 6.77 -18.10 -0.85
C GLY A 26 7.43 -17.59 0.44
N LEU A 27 8.74 -17.40 0.42
CA LEU A 27 9.51 -16.86 1.55
C LEU A 27 9.06 -15.46 1.94
N SER A 28 8.71 -14.63 0.95
CA SER A 28 8.22 -13.27 1.19
C SER A 28 6.87 -13.25 1.93
N SER A 29 5.95 -14.15 1.55
CA SER A 29 4.66 -14.35 2.23
C SER A 29 4.86 -14.85 3.66
N TYR A 30 5.75 -15.83 3.85
CA TYR A 30 6.02 -16.41 5.16
C TYR A 30 6.70 -15.42 6.13
N SER A 31 7.66 -14.64 5.63
CA SER A 31 8.52 -13.82 6.51
C SER A 31 7.85 -12.51 6.96
N VAL A 32 6.91 -11.97 6.17
CA VAL A 32 6.29 -10.66 6.46
C VAL A 32 4.78 -10.76 6.59
N PHE A 33 4.09 -11.38 5.62
CA PHE A 33 2.63 -11.39 5.59
C PHE A 33 2.02 -12.29 6.68
N PHE A 34 2.62 -13.46 6.93
CA PHE A 34 2.18 -14.36 7.99
C PHE A 34 2.27 -13.74 9.40
N PRO A 35 3.44 -13.23 9.86
CA PRO A 35 3.52 -12.61 11.18
C PRO A 35 2.66 -11.34 11.30
N ALA A 36 2.51 -10.57 10.23
CA ALA A 36 1.59 -9.43 10.21
C ALA A 36 0.12 -9.86 10.37
N SER A 37 -0.32 -10.89 9.65
CA SER A 37 -1.67 -11.45 9.76
C SER A 37 -1.93 -11.99 11.17
N TRP A 38 -0.93 -12.64 11.77
CA TRP A 38 -0.96 -13.07 13.16
C TRP A 38 -1.11 -11.89 14.13
N ALA A 39 -0.33 -10.84 13.95
CA ALA A 39 -0.41 -9.63 14.77
C ALA A 39 -1.79 -8.95 14.66
N VAL A 40 -2.34 -8.83 13.44
CA VAL A 40 -3.70 -8.31 13.21
C VAL A 40 -4.73 -9.14 13.96
N ALA A 41 -4.71 -10.47 13.78
CA ALA A 41 -5.71 -11.34 14.39
C ALA A 41 -5.64 -11.30 15.93
N ARG A 42 -4.44 -11.17 16.51
CA ARG A 42 -4.25 -10.97 17.95
C ARG A 42 -4.74 -9.62 18.46
N VAL A 43 -4.51 -8.54 17.72
CA VAL A 43 -4.93 -7.20 18.16
C VAL A 43 -6.45 -7.04 18.11
N LEU A 44 -7.12 -7.74 17.18
CA LEU A 44 -8.58 -7.68 17.03
C LEU A 44 -9.33 -8.58 18.01
N HIS A 45 -8.82 -9.80 18.27
CA HIS A 45 -9.55 -10.83 19.02
C HIS A 45 -8.93 -11.18 20.38
N GLY A 46 -7.81 -10.53 20.73
CA GLY A 46 -7.11 -10.76 21.99
C GLY A 46 -6.12 -11.94 21.97
N PRO A 47 -5.47 -12.21 23.12
CA PRO A 47 -4.39 -13.19 23.23
C PRO A 47 -4.88 -14.65 23.24
N HIS A 48 -6.12 -14.91 23.63
CA HIS A 48 -6.65 -16.27 23.75
C HIS A 48 -7.17 -16.82 22.42
N PRO A 49 -6.98 -18.13 22.14
CA PRO A 49 -7.56 -18.77 20.97
C PRO A 49 -9.08 -18.66 20.95
N CYS A 50 -9.61 -18.17 19.84
CA CYS A 50 -11.03 -18.14 19.57
C CYS A 50 -11.27 -18.42 18.08
N ALA A 51 -12.48 -18.89 17.75
CA ALA A 51 -12.86 -19.18 16.37
C ALA A 51 -12.71 -17.95 15.46
N ALA A 52 -13.06 -16.75 15.95
CA ALA A 52 -12.95 -15.50 15.19
C ALA A 52 -11.51 -15.19 14.75
N ARG A 53 -10.52 -15.54 15.59
CA ARG A 53 -9.10 -15.40 15.26
C ARG A 53 -8.67 -16.35 14.15
N VAL A 54 -9.12 -17.60 14.21
CA VAL A 54 -8.86 -18.59 13.15
C VAL A 54 -9.48 -18.13 11.83
N TRP A 55 -10.73 -17.66 11.85
CA TRP A 55 -11.40 -17.14 10.66
C TRP A 55 -10.69 -15.92 10.08
N THR A 56 -10.24 -14.99 10.91
CA THR A 56 -9.48 -13.81 10.44
C THR A 56 -8.17 -14.22 9.77
N LEU A 57 -7.44 -15.18 10.35
CA LEU A 57 -6.21 -15.71 9.76
C LEU A 57 -6.49 -16.43 8.45
N ALA A 58 -7.52 -17.27 8.40
CA ALA A 58 -7.92 -17.98 7.19
C ALA A 58 -8.30 -16.99 6.08
N SER A 59 -9.10 -15.96 6.38
CA SER A 59 -9.49 -14.95 5.39
C SER A 59 -8.31 -14.15 4.83
N LEU A 60 -7.30 -13.84 5.67
CA LEU A 60 -6.12 -13.12 5.23
C LEU A 60 -5.15 -14.01 4.43
N LEU A 61 -4.81 -15.18 4.98
CA LEU A 61 -3.78 -16.07 4.43
C LEU A 61 -4.27 -16.91 3.24
N LEU A 62 -5.56 -17.23 3.21
CA LEU A 62 -6.18 -18.05 2.15
C LEU A 62 -6.99 -17.19 1.17
N SER A 63 -6.76 -15.88 1.13
CA SER A 63 -7.40 -14.99 0.16
C SER A 63 -7.06 -15.44 -1.26
N PRO A 64 -8.03 -15.90 -2.06
CA PRO A 64 -7.76 -16.49 -3.37
C PRO A 64 -7.10 -15.50 -4.33
N ALA A 65 -7.50 -14.22 -4.27
CA ALA A 65 -6.91 -13.17 -5.08
C ALA A 65 -5.41 -13.01 -4.81
N LEU A 66 -5.01 -12.97 -3.53
CA LEU A 66 -3.61 -12.80 -3.16
C LEU A 66 -2.77 -14.03 -3.52
N LEU A 67 -3.32 -15.24 -3.30
CA LEU A 67 -2.64 -16.49 -3.65
C LEU A 67 -2.39 -16.60 -5.17
N ILE A 68 -3.39 -16.29 -5.99
CA ILE A 68 -3.27 -16.35 -7.45
C ILE A 68 -2.27 -15.30 -7.96
N ILE A 69 -2.32 -14.08 -7.45
CA ILE A 69 -1.45 -13.01 -7.92
C ILE A 69 0.01 -13.22 -7.49
N ASP A 70 0.27 -13.55 -6.22
CA ASP A 70 1.65 -13.68 -5.75
C ASP A 70 2.29 -15.01 -6.15
N HIS A 71 1.56 -16.12 -6.08
CA HIS A 71 2.11 -17.45 -6.37
C HIS A 71 1.86 -17.92 -7.81
N GLY A 72 0.81 -17.42 -8.47
CA GLY A 72 0.51 -17.72 -9.86
C GLY A 72 1.15 -16.73 -10.84
N HIS A 73 1.16 -15.43 -10.52
CA HIS A 73 1.76 -14.38 -11.36
C HIS A 73 3.13 -13.87 -10.86
N PHE A 74 3.71 -14.52 -9.86
CA PHE A 74 5.04 -14.22 -9.32
C PHE A 74 5.23 -12.78 -8.83
N GLN A 75 4.18 -12.22 -8.22
CA GLN A 75 4.27 -10.91 -7.57
C GLN A 75 4.71 -11.04 -6.10
N TYR A 76 5.27 -9.94 -5.57
CA TYR A 76 5.71 -9.83 -4.18
C TYR A 76 4.79 -8.88 -3.38
N ASN A 77 3.46 -8.96 -3.59
CA ASN A 77 2.52 -8.05 -2.91
C ASN A 77 2.46 -8.27 -1.40
N CYS A 78 2.65 -9.51 -0.96
CA CYS A 78 2.66 -9.91 0.44
C CYS A 78 3.66 -9.12 1.29
N LEU A 79 4.78 -8.64 0.73
CA LEU A 79 5.73 -7.78 1.45
C LEU A 79 5.10 -6.42 1.80
N SER A 80 4.55 -5.73 0.80
CA SER A 80 3.95 -4.41 1.02
C SER A 80 2.65 -4.49 1.81
N LEU A 81 1.77 -5.44 1.48
CA LEU A 81 0.51 -5.66 2.20
C LEU A 81 0.76 -6.13 3.64
N GLY A 82 1.73 -7.01 3.85
CA GLY A 82 2.12 -7.49 5.17
C GLY A 82 2.69 -6.38 6.03
N ALA A 83 3.57 -5.55 5.47
CA ALA A 83 4.10 -4.39 6.18
C ALA A 83 2.99 -3.36 6.51
N ALA A 84 2.04 -3.11 5.62
CA ALA A 84 0.90 -2.22 5.89
C ALA A 84 -0.08 -2.80 6.93
N ALA A 85 -0.38 -4.10 6.87
CA ALA A 85 -1.22 -4.78 7.85
C ALA A 85 -0.53 -4.82 9.23
N GLY A 86 0.77 -5.12 9.26
CA GLY A 86 1.60 -5.06 10.45
C GLY A 86 1.68 -3.65 11.04
N ALA A 87 1.74 -2.62 10.18
CA ALA A 87 1.67 -1.23 10.61
C ALA A 87 0.35 -0.91 11.33
N ALA A 88 -0.78 -1.32 10.76
CA ALA A 88 -2.09 -1.18 11.40
C ALA A 88 -2.12 -1.93 12.73
N ALA A 89 -1.70 -3.20 12.76
CA ALA A 89 -1.65 -4.00 13.98
C ALA A 89 -0.78 -3.35 15.08
N ALA A 90 0.40 -2.83 14.73
CA ALA A 90 1.27 -2.14 15.68
C ALA A 90 0.62 -0.85 16.23
N ILE A 91 -0.06 -0.06 15.39
CA ILE A 91 -0.78 1.15 15.83
C ILE A 91 -1.92 0.79 16.78
N LEU A 92 -2.73 -0.21 16.41
CA LEU A 92 -3.84 -0.71 17.23
C LEU A 92 -3.33 -1.28 18.56
N GLY A 93 -2.17 -1.95 18.55
CA GLY A 93 -1.51 -2.50 19.72
C GLY A 93 -0.75 -1.47 20.58
N GLY A 94 -0.85 -0.18 20.26
CA GLY A 94 -0.25 0.89 21.06
C GLY A 94 1.20 1.25 20.72
N ALA A 95 1.76 0.73 19.62
CA ALA A 95 3.11 0.99 19.15
C ALA A 95 3.13 1.85 17.85
N PRO A 96 2.74 3.15 17.89
CA PRO A 96 2.60 3.99 16.70
C PRO A 96 3.93 4.29 15.99
N VAL A 97 5.07 4.26 16.71
CA VAL A 97 6.41 4.44 16.12
C VAL A 97 6.75 3.26 15.21
N LEU A 98 6.60 2.03 15.71
CA LEU A 98 6.81 0.83 14.91
C LEU A 98 5.82 0.78 13.73
N GLY A 99 4.56 1.14 13.98
CA GLY A 99 3.56 1.22 12.92
C GLY A 99 3.94 2.22 11.82
N SER A 100 4.45 3.39 12.19
CA SER A 100 4.89 4.40 11.22
C SER A 100 6.09 3.91 10.40
N LEU A 101 7.06 3.24 11.03
CA LEU A 101 8.20 2.61 10.36
C LEU A 101 7.75 1.54 9.37
N LEU A 102 6.90 0.59 9.81
CA LEU A 102 6.37 -0.47 8.96
C LEU A 102 5.58 0.08 7.78
N TYR A 103 4.81 1.15 7.98
CA TYR A 103 4.08 1.78 6.89
C TYR A 103 5.01 2.49 5.89
N CYS A 104 6.10 3.11 6.37
CA CYS A 104 7.13 3.65 5.47
C CYS A 104 7.77 2.54 4.63
N LEU A 105 8.08 1.39 5.23
CA LEU A 105 8.60 0.22 4.50
C LEU A 105 7.59 -0.29 3.45
N ALA A 106 6.31 -0.39 3.81
CA ALA A 106 5.24 -0.80 2.90
C ALA A 106 5.15 0.13 1.67
N LEU A 107 5.16 1.44 1.92
CA LEU A 107 5.06 2.49 0.90
C LEU A 107 6.27 2.52 -0.04
N ASN A 108 7.47 2.35 0.51
CA ASN A 108 8.70 2.31 -0.27
C ASN A 108 8.88 0.99 -1.04
N HIS A 109 8.28 -0.11 -0.58
CA HIS A 109 8.28 -1.38 -1.32
C HIS A 109 7.35 -1.34 -2.54
N LYS A 110 6.11 -0.85 -2.40
CA LYS A 110 5.15 -0.73 -3.49
C LYS A 110 4.34 0.54 -3.34
N GLN A 111 4.44 1.46 -4.30
CA GLN A 111 3.81 2.78 -4.25
C GLN A 111 2.27 2.72 -4.17
N MET A 112 1.66 1.59 -4.51
CA MET A 112 0.22 1.36 -4.35
C MET A 112 -0.22 1.41 -2.88
N ALA A 113 0.69 1.21 -1.92
CA ALA A 113 0.38 1.41 -0.50
C ALA A 113 0.08 2.88 -0.14
N LEU A 114 0.36 3.84 -1.04
CA LEU A 114 -0.07 5.24 -0.92
C LEU A 114 -1.59 5.36 -0.76
N TYR A 115 -2.35 4.38 -1.25
CA TYR A 115 -3.81 4.36 -1.14
C TYR A 115 -4.30 4.33 0.31
N TYR A 116 -3.47 3.86 1.24
CA TYR A 116 -3.77 3.86 2.67
C TYR A 116 -3.29 5.13 3.39
N ALA A 117 -2.53 6.01 2.73
CA ALA A 117 -1.83 7.11 3.39
C ALA A 117 -2.79 8.09 4.08
N PRO A 118 -3.92 8.51 3.48
CA PRO A 118 -4.90 9.36 4.17
C PRO A 118 -5.40 8.76 5.48
N ALA A 119 -5.61 7.44 5.54
CA ALA A 119 -6.09 6.76 6.73
C ALA A 119 -5.04 6.73 7.86
N PHE A 120 -3.81 6.31 7.53
CA PHE A 120 -2.71 6.29 8.49
C PHE A 120 -2.38 7.70 9.00
N PHE A 121 -2.27 8.66 8.09
CA PHE A 121 -2.01 10.06 8.44
C PHE A 121 -3.10 10.61 9.34
N GLY A 122 -4.37 10.50 8.94
CA GLY A 122 -5.48 11.06 9.70
C GLY A 122 -5.58 10.47 11.11
N HIS A 123 -5.44 9.15 11.24
CA HIS A 123 -5.49 8.48 12.53
C HIS A 123 -4.30 8.83 13.44
N LEU A 124 -3.07 8.81 12.93
CA LEU A 124 -1.88 9.13 13.73
C LEU A 124 -1.87 10.60 14.15
N LEU A 125 -2.21 11.52 13.23
CA LEU A 125 -2.34 12.94 13.54
C LEU A 125 -3.42 13.16 14.60
N GLY A 126 -4.61 12.56 14.43
CA GLY A 126 -5.69 12.64 15.41
C GLY A 126 -5.24 12.17 16.80
N ARG A 127 -4.53 11.04 16.88
CA ARG A 127 -3.96 10.54 18.14
C ARG A 127 -2.96 11.50 18.77
N CYS A 128 -2.10 12.14 17.98
CA CYS A 128 -1.19 13.16 18.49
C CYS A 128 -1.93 14.39 19.02
N LEU A 129 -3.01 14.81 18.35
CA LEU A 129 -3.81 15.97 18.72
C LEU A 129 -4.66 15.76 19.98
N GLN A 130 -4.89 14.51 20.39
CA GLN A 130 -5.55 14.16 21.66
C GLN A 130 -4.70 14.40 22.91
N ALA A 131 -3.40 14.71 22.78
CA ALA A 131 -2.56 15.01 23.94
C ALA A 131 -3.06 16.24 24.71
N ARG A 132 -3.01 16.20 26.05
CA ARG A 132 -3.62 17.23 26.92
C ARG A 132 -3.04 18.64 26.78
N ARG A 133 -1.73 18.78 26.50
CA ARG A 133 -1.01 20.06 26.46
C ARG A 133 -0.48 20.35 25.06
N GLY A 134 -0.44 21.63 24.66
CA GLY A 134 0.05 22.05 23.33
C GLY A 134 1.45 21.53 23.00
N LEU A 135 2.42 21.70 23.89
CA LEU A 135 3.80 21.21 23.69
C LEU A 135 3.86 19.67 23.55
N ALA A 136 3.01 18.94 24.27
CA ALA A 136 2.94 17.48 24.15
C ALA A 136 2.38 17.05 22.79
N LYS A 137 1.42 17.80 22.22
CA LYS A 137 0.92 17.57 20.85
C LYS A 137 2.04 17.75 19.83
N VAL A 138 2.78 18.86 19.92
CA VAL A 138 3.91 19.15 19.03
C VAL A 138 4.98 18.06 19.16
N GLY A 139 5.35 17.67 20.38
CA GLY A 139 6.32 16.60 20.61
C GLY A 139 5.86 15.25 20.04
N ALA A 140 4.56 14.91 20.16
CA ALA A 140 4.01 13.68 19.60
C ALA A 140 4.05 13.67 18.07
N VAL A 141 3.66 14.78 17.42
CA VAL A 141 3.75 14.93 15.96
C VAL A 141 5.20 14.89 15.49
N ALA A 142 6.09 15.63 16.15
CA ALA A 142 7.51 15.67 15.82
C ALA A 142 8.17 14.29 15.93
N ARG A 143 7.81 13.50 16.95
CA ARG A 143 8.33 12.13 17.11
C ARG A 143 7.95 11.23 15.94
N LEU A 144 6.69 11.24 15.50
CA LEU A 144 6.27 10.44 14.35
C LEU A 144 6.85 10.98 13.04
N GLY A 145 6.86 12.30 12.87
CA GLY A 145 7.47 12.95 11.71
C GLY A 145 8.95 12.61 11.56
N LEU A 146 9.72 12.60 12.66
CA LEU A 146 11.12 12.20 12.67
C LEU A 146 11.30 10.76 12.20
N VAL A 147 10.47 9.83 12.67
CA VAL A 147 10.54 8.42 12.24
C VAL A 147 10.29 8.30 10.74
N VAL A 148 9.29 9.01 10.20
CA VAL A 148 8.99 9.01 8.78
C VAL A 148 10.16 9.60 7.98
N VAL A 149 10.66 10.78 8.35
CA VAL A 149 11.77 11.45 7.66
C VAL A 149 13.03 10.59 7.67
N LEU A 150 13.42 10.04 8.82
CA LEU A 150 14.60 9.17 8.92
C LEU A 150 14.44 7.88 8.11
N SER A 151 13.26 7.26 8.13
CA SER A 151 12.99 6.04 7.35
C SER A 151 13.10 6.31 5.85
N PHE A 152 12.50 7.39 5.37
CA PHE A 152 12.59 7.79 3.97
C PHE A 152 14.03 8.19 3.59
N ALA A 153 14.71 8.98 4.43
CA ALA A 153 16.09 9.39 4.17
C ALA A 153 17.03 8.19 4.07
N LEU A 154 16.88 7.18 4.94
CA LEU A 154 17.67 5.95 4.89
C LEU A 154 17.43 5.20 3.57
N ILE A 155 16.17 4.95 3.23
CA ILE A 155 15.80 4.18 2.04
C ILE A 155 16.19 4.91 0.75
N TRP A 156 16.00 6.22 0.71
CA TRP A 156 16.28 7.05 -0.46
C TRP A 156 17.74 7.51 -0.55
N SER A 157 18.55 7.25 0.49
CA SER A 157 19.94 7.71 0.58
C SER A 157 20.78 7.47 -0.69
N PRO A 158 20.64 6.36 -1.46
CA PRO A 158 21.43 6.17 -2.69
C PRO A 158 21.12 7.18 -3.79
N TRP A 159 19.94 7.81 -3.78
CA TRP A 159 19.47 8.75 -4.81
C TRP A 159 19.35 10.20 -4.33
N LEU A 160 19.67 10.48 -3.06
CA LEU A 160 19.63 11.84 -2.50
C LEU A 160 20.90 12.66 -2.81
N THR A 161 21.88 12.08 -3.50
CA THR A 161 23.12 12.76 -3.93
C THR A 161 22.87 13.85 -4.97
N SER A 162 21.83 13.68 -5.81
CA SER A 162 21.48 14.60 -6.89
C SER A 162 19.97 14.68 -7.05
N VAL A 163 19.44 15.90 -7.21
CA VAL A 163 18.02 16.13 -7.52
C VAL A 163 17.62 15.42 -8.82
N LYS A 164 18.55 15.30 -9.79
CA LYS A 164 18.29 14.61 -11.06
C LYS A 164 18.01 13.12 -10.83
N ASP A 165 18.80 12.46 -10.00
CA ASP A 165 18.67 11.02 -9.73
C ASP A 165 17.37 10.73 -8.99
N ALA A 166 17.07 11.51 -7.93
CA ALA A 166 15.80 11.42 -7.23
C ALA A 166 14.59 11.66 -8.16
N SER A 167 14.67 12.68 -9.03
CA SER A 167 13.59 13.00 -9.97
C SER A 167 13.35 11.87 -10.99
N GLN A 168 14.42 11.19 -11.43
CA GLN A 168 14.33 10.07 -12.35
C GLN A 168 13.68 8.85 -11.68
N VAL A 169 14.00 8.58 -10.41
CA VAL A 169 13.32 7.52 -9.64
C VAL A 169 11.83 7.82 -9.50
N ILE A 170 11.46 9.05 -9.13
CA ILE A 170 10.06 9.47 -9.01
C ILE A 170 9.31 9.33 -10.34
N ALA A 171 9.92 9.77 -11.45
CA ALA A 171 9.32 9.67 -12.78
C ALA A 171 9.09 8.21 -13.24
N ARG A 172 9.90 7.27 -12.73
CA ARG A 172 9.72 5.82 -12.97
C ARG A 172 8.65 5.21 -12.07
N ILE A 173 8.55 5.64 -10.80
CA ILE A 173 7.52 5.17 -9.86
C ILE A 173 6.12 5.63 -10.29
N PHE A 174 6.01 6.88 -10.76
CA PHE A 174 4.75 7.51 -11.21
C PHE A 174 4.79 7.89 -12.70
N PRO A 175 4.58 6.92 -13.62
CA PRO A 175 4.61 7.18 -15.05
C PRO A 175 3.30 7.85 -15.53
N LEU A 176 3.21 9.17 -15.42
CA LEU A 176 2.03 9.96 -15.82
C LEU A 176 1.81 10.09 -17.34
N ARG A 177 2.55 9.33 -18.17
CA ARG A 177 2.56 9.47 -19.63
C ARG A 177 1.47 8.65 -20.36
N ARG A 178 0.68 7.84 -19.65
CA ARG A 178 -0.43 7.07 -20.22
C ARG A 178 -1.76 7.82 -20.09
N GLY A 179 -2.67 7.69 -21.05
CA GLY A 179 -4.00 8.29 -21.03
C GLY A 179 -5.00 7.60 -20.09
N LEU A 180 -6.13 8.27 -19.79
CA LEU A 180 -7.24 7.69 -19.02
C LEU A 180 -7.77 6.41 -19.66
N PHE A 181 -7.93 5.34 -18.85
CA PHE A 181 -8.53 4.03 -19.20
C PHE A 181 -7.92 3.33 -20.41
N GLU A 182 -6.60 3.43 -20.60
CA GLU A 182 -5.90 2.54 -21.55
C GLU A 182 -5.94 1.07 -21.08
N ASP A 183 -6.02 0.85 -19.77
CA ASP A 183 -6.20 -0.46 -19.15
C ASP A 183 -7.66 -0.60 -18.66
N TYR A 184 -8.40 -1.58 -19.16
CA TYR A 184 -9.79 -1.83 -18.76
C TYR A 184 -9.86 -2.35 -17.33
N VAL A 185 -10.37 -1.55 -16.40
CA VAL A 185 -10.53 -1.89 -14.98
C VAL A 185 -11.93 -1.55 -14.51
N ALA A 186 -12.45 -2.29 -13.54
CA ALA A 186 -13.76 -2.05 -12.92
C ALA A 186 -13.77 -0.82 -11.98
N ASN A 187 -13.34 0.34 -12.49
CA ASN A 187 -13.41 1.63 -11.78
C ASN A 187 -14.56 2.49 -12.32
N TRP A 188 -14.84 3.63 -11.69
CA TRP A 188 -15.95 4.55 -12.03
C TRP A 188 -16.03 4.95 -13.51
N TRP A 189 -14.94 4.77 -14.19
CA TRP A 189 -14.29 5.75 -15.02
C TRP A 189 -14.21 5.07 -16.40
N CYS A 190 -13.76 3.81 -16.38
CA CYS A 190 -14.06 2.79 -17.38
C CYS A 190 -15.56 2.43 -17.40
N ALA A 191 -16.21 2.20 -16.26
CA ALA A 191 -17.61 1.77 -16.23
C ALA A 191 -18.56 2.83 -16.83
N SER A 192 -18.36 4.10 -16.48
CA SER A 192 -19.17 5.20 -17.01
C SER A 192 -18.79 5.61 -18.43
N SER A 193 -17.68 5.11 -19.00
CA SER A 193 -17.20 5.47 -20.36
C SER A 193 -18.15 5.03 -21.49
N VAL A 194 -19.03 4.05 -21.20
CA VAL A 194 -20.09 3.62 -22.11
C VAL A 194 -21.08 4.76 -22.35
N ILE A 195 -21.40 5.52 -21.29
CA ILE A 195 -22.36 6.63 -21.28
C ILE A 195 -21.66 7.97 -21.55
N PHE A 196 -20.56 8.23 -20.85
CA PHE A 196 -19.83 9.50 -20.90
C PHE A 196 -18.50 9.35 -21.63
N LYS A 197 -18.32 10.03 -22.75
CA LYS A 197 -17.05 10.02 -23.50
C LYS A 197 -16.04 10.98 -22.86
N TRP A 198 -15.50 10.61 -21.69
CA TRP A 198 -14.61 11.44 -20.88
C TRP A 198 -13.43 12.08 -21.64
N LYS A 199 -12.83 11.36 -22.60
CA LYS A 199 -11.72 11.87 -23.42
C LYS A 199 -12.12 13.04 -24.34
N GLN A 200 -13.40 13.11 -24.72
CA GLN A 200 -13.96 14.20 -25.53
C GLN A 200 -14.46 15.35 -24.65
N LEU A 201 -14.95 15.02 -23.44
CA LEU A 201 -15.52 15.99 -22.51
C LEU A 201 -14.45 16.74 -21.68
N ILE A 202 -13.32 16.09 -21.39
CA ILE A 202 -12.29 16.63 -20.49
C ILE A 202 -10.93 16.68 -21.21
N PRO A 203 -10.29 17.87 -21.31
CA PRO A 203 -8.94 18.01 -21.86
C PRO A 203 -7.92 17.14 -21.12
N ALA A 204 -6.99 16.52 -21.85
CA ALA A 204 -5.99 15.61 -21.28
C ALA A 204 -5.19 16.22 -20.11
N GLY A 205 -4.84 17.50 -20.20
CA GLY A 205 -4.11 18.22 -19.13
C GLY A 205 -4.91 18.41 -17.83
N LEU A 206 -6.24 18.30 -17.88
CA LEU A 206 -7.13 18.46 -16.74
C LEU A 206 -7.55 17.11 -16.11
N GLN A 207 -7.50 16.01 -16.88
CA GLN A 207 -7.94 14.69 -16.43
C GLN A 207 -7.24 14.24 -15.14
N VAL A 208 -5.90 14.32 -15.09
CA VAL A 208 -5.12 13.92 -13.90
C VAL A 208 -5.56 14.70 -12.67
N ARG A 209 -5.77 16.01 -12.81
CA ARG A 209 -6.16 16.89 -11.70
C ARG A 209 -7.57 16.58 -11.20
N LEU A 210 -8.52 16.33 -12.11
CA LEU A 210 -9.89 15.98 -11.74
C LEU A 210 -9.96 14.61 -11.05
N CYS A 211 -9.25 13.61 -11.56
CA CYS A 211 -9.14 12.31 -10.90
C CYS A 211 -8.55 12.45 -9.50
N ALA A 212 -7.44 13.18 -9.36
CA ALA A 212 -6.84 13.43 -8.05
C ALA A 212 -7.80 14.15 -7.11
N ALA A 213 -8.51 15.18 -7.58
CA ALA A 213 -9.49 15.92 -6.79
C ALA A 213 -10.64 15.02 -6.32
N LEU A 214 -11.21 14.19 -7.20
CA LEU A 214 -12.30 13.27 -6.84
C LEU A 214 -11.84 12.17 -5.88
N THR A 215 -10.67 11.57 -6.12
CA THR A 215 -10.08 10.59 -5.19
C THR A 215 -9.88 11.20 -3.80
N LEU A 216 -9.31 12.40 -3.73
CA LEU A 216 -9.09 13.10 -2.46
C LEU A 216 -10.43 13.46 -1.81
N ALA A 217 -11.40 13.98 -2.56
CA ALA A 217 -12.72 14.30 -2.05
C ALA A 217 -13.42 13.07 -1.45
N ALA A 218 -13.28 11.89 -2.07
CA ALA A 218 -13.85 10.64 -1.57
C ALA A 218 -13.09 10.09 -0.33
N ALA A 219 -11.77 10.26 -0.25
CA ALA A 219 -10.98 9.79 0.89
C ALA A 219 -11.09 10.72 2.12
N THR A 220 -11.24 12.03 1.89
CA THR A 220 -11.16 13.10 2.91
C THR A 220 -12.14 12.92 4.08
N PRO A 221 -13.43 12.56 3.90
CA PRO A 221 -14.36 12.43 5.03
C PRO A 221 -13.88 11.44 6.09
N SER A 222 -13.41 10.26 5.67
CA SER A 222 -12.88 9.24 6.58
C SER A 222 -11.58 9.69 7.27
N MET A 223 -10.72 10.42 6.56
CA MET A 223 -9.48 10.98 7.10
C MET A 223 -9.79 12.04 8.17
N LEU A 224 -10.67 13.00 7.87
CA LEU A 224 -11.06 14.06 8.82
C LEU A 224 -11.75 13.47 10.05
N HIS A 225 -12.61 12.48 9.87
CA HIS A 225 -13.21 11.77 11.00
C HIS A 225 -12.15 11.16 11.92
N GLN A 226 -11.11 10.53 11.36
CA GLN A 226 -10.01 9.98 12.16
C GLN A 226 -9.12 11.04 12.80
N ILE A 227 -8.99 12.23 12.21
CA ILE A 227 -8.30 13.36 12.85
C ILE A 227 -9.09 13.84 14.07
N MET A 228 -10.42 13.95 13.96
CA MET A 228 -11.28 14.46 15.01
C MET A 228 -11.50 13.45 16.14
N ARG A 229 -11.72 12.17 15.79
CA ARG A 229 -12.08 11.09 16.72
C ARG A 229 -11.39 9.79 16.28
N PRO A 230 -10.07 9.67 16.48
CA PRO A 230 -9.34 8.45 16.13
C PRO A 230 -9.84 7.27 16.96
N SER A 231 -10.10 6.14 16.29
CA SER A 231 -10.49 4.89 16.94
C SER A 231 -9.89 3.68 16.20
N PRO A 232 -9.69 2.53 16.86
CA PRO A 232 -9.12 1.33 16.23
C PRO A 232 -9.92 0.86 15.01
N LEU A 233 -11.24 0.67 15.16
CA LEU A 233 -12.12 0.31 14.05
C LEU A 233 -12.16 1.40 12.97
N GLY A 234 -12.14 2.66 13.42
CA GLY A 234 -12.13 3.81 12.53
C GLY A 234 -10.91 3.87 11.61
N LEU A 235 -9.73 3.45 12.07
CA LEU A 235 -8.54 3.30 11.21
C LEU A 235 -8.78 2.28 10.11
N LEU A 236 -9.29 1.09 10.45
CA LEU A 236 -9.53 0.01 9.47
C LEU A 236 -10.57 0.42 8.42
N LEU A 237 -11.65 1.07 8.85
CA LEU A 237 -12.67 1.61 7.95
C LEU A 237 -12.13 2.74 7.07
N ALA A 238 -11.29 3.62 7.63
CA ALA A 238 -10.65 4.68 6.85
C ALA A 238 -9.65 4.09 5.82
N MET A 239 -8.92 3.03 6.16
CA MET A 239 -8.05 2.33 5.22
C MET A 239 -8.86 1.74 4.07
N ALA A 240 -9.99 1.10 4.35
CA ALA A 240 -10.88 0.55 3.33
C ALA A 240 -11.48 1.65 2.45
N ASN A 241 -12.03 2.72 3.04
CA ASN A 241 -12.60 3.85 2.30
C ASN A 241 -11.56 4.53 1.41
N SER A 242 -10.36 4.81 1.95
CA SER A 242 -9.28 5.42 1.19
C SER A 242 -8.85 4.53 0.03
N ALA A 243 -8.62 3.24 0.27
CA ALA A 243 -8.26 2.30 -0.79
C ALA A 243 -9.33 2.23 -1.90
N PHE A 244 -10.61 2.21 -1.52
CA PHE A 244 -11.71 2.20 -2.48
C PHE A 244 -11.81 3.53 -3.26
N ALA A 245 -11.59 4.67 -2.61
CA ALA A 245 -11.57 5.99 -3.27
C ALA A 245 -10.44 6.07 -4.33
N PHE A 246 -9.25 5.56 -4.03
CA PHE A 246 -8.16 5.46 -4.99
C PHE A 246 -8.51 4.48 -6.12
N PHE A 247 -9.06 3.31 -5.81
CA PHE A 247 -9.45 2.32 -6.82
C PHE A 247 -10.55 2.84 -7.76
N MET A 248 -11.54 3.57 -7.24
CA MET A 248 -12.66 4.07 -8.04
C MET A 248 -12.31 5.27 -8.90
N PHE A 249 -11.55 6.23 -8.35
CA PHE A 249 -11.42 7.57 -8.95
C PHE A 249 -9.99 7.95 -9.39
N ALA A 250 -8.96 7.13 -9.11
CA ALA A 250 -7.61 7.48 -9.54
C ALA A 250 -7.46 7.42 -11.07
N PHE A 251 -6.53 8.25 -11.57
CA PHE A 251 -6.27 8.40 -13.01
C PHE A 251 -5.72 7.12 -13.66
N GLN A 252 -4.88 6.38 -12.93
CA GLN A 252 -4.34 5.09 -13.38
C GLN A 252 -4.65 4.04 -12.32
N VAL A 253 -5.45 3.06 -12.71
CA VAL A 253 -5.66 1.82 -11.95
C VAL A 253 -5.27 0.70 -12.88
N ARG A 254 -4.38 -0.19 -12.45
CA ARG A 254 -3.90 -1.31 -13.26
C ARG A 254 -4.56 -2.60 -12.77
N PRO A 255 -5.06 -3.46 -13.68
CA PRO A 255 -5.43 -4.82 -13.33
C PRO A 255 -4.15 -5.65 -13.26
N TYR A 256 -3.55 -5.68 -12.07
CA TYR A 256 -2.42 -6.52 -11.62
C TYR A 256 -1.09 -6.45 -12.38
#